data_AF-A0A4Q2YQI5-F1
#
_entry.id   AF-A0A4Q2YQI5-F1
#
_cell.length_a   1.000
_cell.length_b   1.000
_cell.length_c   1.000
_cell.angle_alpha   90.00
_cell.angle_beta   90.00
_cell.angle_gamma   90.00
#
_symmetry.space_group_name_H-M   'P 1'
#
loop_
_entity.id
_entity.type
_entity.pdbx_description
1 polymer ?
#
loop_
_entity_poly.entity_id
_entity_poly.type
_entity_poly.pdbx_seq_one_letter_code
_entity_poly.pdbx_strand_id
1 'polypeptide(L)' 'MTNERTDKPTVFVFSGPNLNLLGTREPEIYGHDTLNDIHARLETQA' A
#
# COMPACT_ATOMS: atom_id res chain seq x y z
N MET A 1 -29.82 16.57 -16.05
CA MET A 1 -29.26 15.50 -15.20
C MET A 1 -27.77 15.42 -15.50
N THR A 2 -26.98 16.26 -14.84
CA THR A 2 -25.52 16.26 -14.93
C THR A 2 -24.99 15.12 -14.07
N ASN A 3 -24.38 14.11 -14.70
CA ASN A 3 -23.69 13.04 -14.00
C ASN A 3 -22.36 13.59 -13.49
N GLU A 4 -22.34 14.10 -12.27
CA GLU A 4 -21.12 14.52 -11.59
C GLU A 4 -20.33 13.26 -11.22
N ARG A 5 -19.52 12.76 -12.16
CA ARG A 5 -18.51 11.77 -11.83
C ARG A 5 -17.51 12.45 -10.90
N THR A 6 -17.62 12.18 -9.61
CA THR A 6 -16.52 12.38 -8.67
C THR A 6 -15.44 11.36 -9.02
N ASP A 7 -14.77 11.56 -10.16
CA ASP A 7 -13.79 10.63 -10.71
C ASP A 7 -12.48 10.78 -9.92
N LYS A 8 -12.48 10.27 -8.67
CA LYS A 8 -11.23 9.97 -7.98
C LYS A 8 -10.47 8.97 -8.86
N PRO A 9 -9.20 9.25 -9.23
CA PRO A 9 -8.45 8.34 -10.09
C PRO A 9 -8.33 6.98 -9.39
N THR A 10 -8.74 5.91 -10.07
CA THR A 10 -8.52 4.55 -9.58
C THR A 10 -7.06 4.18 -9.79
N VAL A 11 -6.35 3.92 -8.70
CA VAL A 11 -4.93 3.55 -8.71
C VAL A 11 -4.80 2.07 -8.34
N PHE A 12 -4.16 1.29 -9.21
CA PHE A 12 -3.85 -0.11 -8.95
C PHE A 12 -2.42 -0.24 -8.45
N VAL A 13 -2.22 -0.94 -7.33
CA VAL A 13 -0.91 -1.18 -6.74
C VAL A 13 -0.57 -2.65 -6.86
N PHE A 14 0.54 -2.96 -7.53
CA PHE A 14 1.05 -4.32 -7.69
C PHE A 14 2.33 -4.48 -6.89
N SER A 15 2.39 -5.54 -6.08
CA SER A 15 3.58 -5.87 -5.28
C SER A 15 4.41 -6.94 -6.00
N GLY A 16 5.70 -6.68 -6.20
CA GLY A 16 6.64 -7.62 -6.79
C GLY A 16 6.99 -8.80 -5.87
N PRO A 17 7.75 -9.79 -6.37
CA PRO A 17 8.16 -10.94 -5.58
C PRO A 17 9.00 -10.53 -4.36
N ASN A 18 8.92 -11.32 -3.28
CA ASN A 18 9.65 -11.16 -2.02
C ASN A 18 9.33 -9.92 -1.18
N LEU A 19 8.48 -8.98 -1.64
CA LEU A 19 8.01 -7.86 -0.81
C LEU A 19 7.16 -8.32 0.37
N ASN A 20 6.62 -9.54 0.33
CA ASN A 20 5.97 -10.17 1.46
C ASN A 20 6.92 -10.45 2.64
N LEU A 21 8.24 -10.30 2.46
CA LEU A 21 9.24 -10.49 3.51
C LEU A 21 9.58 -9.20 4.26
N LEU A 22 9.00 -8.06 3.88
CA LEU A 22 9.17 -6.81 4.62
C LEU A 22 8.76 -6.99 6.09
N GLY A 23 9.56 -6.43 7.00
CA GLY A 23 9.35 -6.55 8.44
C GLY A 23 9.76 -7.89 9.06
N THR A 24 10.28 -8.86 8.27
CA THR A 24 10.63 -10.19 8.79
C THR A 24 12.13 -10.40 9.01
N ARG A 25 12.98 -9.79 8.19
CA ARG A 25 14.44 -9.92 8.30
C ARG A 25 14.99 -8.83 9.21
N GLU A 26 15.66 -9.23 10.29
CA GLU A 26 16.37 -8.38 11.27
C GLU A 26 15.68 -7.00 11.45
N PRO A 27 14.44 -6.98 11.99
CA PRO A 27 13.59 -5.78 11.96
C PRO A 27 14.19 -4.57 12.67
N GLU A 28 15.08 -4.79 13.63
CA GLU A 28 15.83 -3.75 14.33
C GLU A 28 16.82 -3.01 13.41
N ILE A 29 17.21 -3.64 12.30
CA ILE A 29 18.14 -3.11 11.29
C ILE A 29 17.36 -2.64 10.05
N TYR A 30 16.38 -3.43 9.59
CA TYR A 30 15.68 -3.21 8.31
C TYR A 30 14.26 -2.63 8.46
N GLY A 31 13.80 -2.40 9.68
CA GLY A 31 12.47 -1.90 9.99
C GLY A 31 11.44 -3.01 10.18
N HIS A 32 10.39 -2.66 10.91
CA HIS A 32 9.28 -3.55 11.25
C HIS A 32 8.11 -3.45 10.27
N ASP A 33 8.10 -2.43 9.40
CA ASP A 33 7.00 -2.18 8.48
C ASP A 33 6.80 -3.37 7.55
N THR A 34 5.58 -3.92 7.55
CA THR A 34 5.20 -5.01 6.64
C THR A 34 4.57 -4.46 5.38
N LEU A 35 4.47 -5.31 4.35
CA LEU A 35 3.77 -4.96 3.12
C LEU A 35 2.30 -4.58 3.39
N ASN A 36 1.65 -5.25 4.36
CA ASN A 36 0.27 -4.96 4.75
C ASN A 36 0.12 -3.59 5.40
N ASP A 37 1.08 -3.19 6.24
CA ASP A 37 1.07 -1.87 6.88
C ASP A 37 1.17 -0.75 5.83
N ILE A 38 1.99 -0.98 4.80
CA ILE A 38 2.13 -0.05 3.67
C ILE A 38 0.82 0.04 2.88
N HIS A 39 0.14 -1.08 2.61
CA HIS A 39 -1.16 -1.07 1.93
C HIS A 39 -2.23 -0.33 2.75
N ALA A 40 -2.31 -0.58 4.05
CA ALA A 40 -3.27 0.11 4.93
C ALA A 40 -3.03 1.63 4.97
N ARG A 41 -1.76 2.06 4.95
CA ARG A 41 -1.39 3.48 4.88
C ARG A 41 -1.80 4.10 3.54
N LEU A 42 -1.62 3.38 2.43
CA LEU A 42 -2.04 3.84 1.11
C LEU A 42 -3.56 3.98 1.01
N GLU A 43 -4.32 3.03 1.54
CA GLU A 43 -5.79 3.09 1.59
C GLU A 43 -6.29 4.27 2.43
N THR A 44 -5.62 4.57 3.54
CA THR A 44 -5.97 5.70 4.41
C THR A 44 -5.69 7.06 3.76
N GLN A 45 -4.70 7.13 2.87
CA GLN A 45 -4.28 8.38 2.21
C GLN A 45 -5.05 8.71 0.92
N ALA A 46 -5.72 7.72 0.31
CA ALA A 46 -6.47 7.85 -0.95
C ALA A 46 -7.89 8.45 -0.77
#